data_AF-A0A1H5TD62-F1
#
_entry.id   AF-A0A1H5TD62-F1
#
_cell.length_a   1.000
_cell.length_b   1.000
_cell.length_c   1.000
_cell.angle_alpha   90.00
_cell.angle_beta   90.00
_cell.angle_gamma   90.00
#
_symmetry.space_group_name_H-M   'P 1'
#
loop_
_entity.id
_entity.type
_entity.pdbx_description
1 polymer ?
#
loop_
_entity_poly.entity_id
_entity_poly.type
_entity_poly.pdbx_seq_one_letter_code
_entity_poly.pdbx_strand_id
1 'polypeptide(L)'
;MDRRPLLLAAVLALAVVATTVAVPAMVSARPAYEIPVTAADDPDSLDSAEGEAWTEVPAAGVPLSSAGAAVPGGDDTTVENVRVASARTDERLYVRLSWEDGTRDTGADDVREFPDAVAVQLPANESARPPITMGSTDNPVNVWYWNGANASQELLAGGPGTTTTLTDSELRTAATYDGGRWRVVFSRPLAGASENRTTITGTRDVDVAVAVWNGSNMERSGQKATSEWYYLALGPGPQGPPYEAILWTVAGVAIVLTTLVTIEGVRRTRGE
;
A
#
# COMPACT_ATOMS: atom_id res chain seq x y z
N MET A 1 -11.57 48.94 33.30
CA MET A 1 -11.82 47.84 32.35
C MET A 1 -10.90 46.68 32.72
N ASP A 2 -11.47 45.58 33.20
CA ASP A 2 -10.70 44.38 33.54
C ASP A 2 -10.10 43.76 32.27
N ARG A 3 -8.77 43.76 32.17
CA ARG A 3 -8.03 43.20 31.02
C ARG A 3 -7.98 41.67 31.03
N ARG A 4 -8.31 41.03 32.15
CA ARG A 4 -8.28 39.57 32.36
C ARG A 4 -9.15 38.76 31.38
N PRO A 5 -10.43 39.06 31.14
CA PRO A 5 -11.25 38.29 30.20
C PRO A 5 -10.79 38.44 28.74
N LEU A 6 -10.28 39.62 28.35
CA LEU A 6 -9.72 39.85 27.02
C LEU A 6 -8.40 39.09 26.80
N LEU A 7 -7.54 39.04 27.82
CA LEU A 7 -6.32 38.23 27.81
C LEU A 7 -6.63 36.74 27.72
N LEU A 8 -7.62 36.26 28.49
CA LEU A 8 -8.06 34.86 28.43
C LEU A 8 -8.62 34.48 27.05
N ALA A 9 -9.46 35.33 26.45
CA ALA A 9 -9.99 35.09 25.11
C ALA A 9 -8.90 35.09 24.03
N ALA A 10 -7.94 36.02 24.11
CA ALA A 10 -6.81 36.07 23.18
C ALA A 10 -5.91 34.85 23.32
N VAL A 11 -5.64 34.39 24.54
CA VAL A 11 -4.85 33.17 24.80
C VAL A 11 -5.58 31.93 24.28
N LEU A 12 -6.90 31.83 24.47
CA LEU A 12 -7.67 30.70 23.96
C LEU A 12 -7.70 30.67 22.43
N ALA A 13 -7.88 31.83 21.79
CA ALA A 13 -7.83 31.94 20.33
C ALA A 13 -6.44 31.59 19.79
N LEU A 14 -5.37 32.05 20.43
CA LEU A 14 -4.00 31.70 20.07
C LEU A 14 -3.72 30.20 20.26
N ALA A 15 -4.26 29.61 21.33
CA ALA A 15 -4.14 28.17 21.59
C ALA A 15 -4.89 27.33 20.56
N VAL A 16 -6.08 27.75 20.14
CA VAL A 16 -6.86 27.09 19.07
C VAL A 16 -6.15 27.24 17.72
N VAL A 17 -5.62 28.42 17.39
CA VAL A 17 -4.81 28.61 16.17
C VAL A 17 -3.56 27.74 16.23
N ALA A 18 -2.86 27.70 17.36
CA ALA A 18 -1.67 26.87 17.53
C ALA A 18 -2.00 25.37 17.40
N THR A 19 -3.10 24.87 17.96
CA THR A 19 -3.50 23.46 17.79
C THR A 19 -3.97 23.13 16.39
N THR A 20 -4.77 24.01 15.74
CA THR A 20 -5.23 23.80 14.35
C THR A 20 -4.11 23.84 13.32
N VAL A 21 -2.99 24.52 13.61
CA VAL A 21 -1.83 24.57 12.70
C VAL A 21 -0.81 23.49 13.04
N ALA A 22 -0.51 23.26 14.33
CA ALA A 22 0.57 22.37 14.74
C ALA A 22 0.18 20.89 14.70
N VAL A 23 -1.07 20.53 15.02
CA VAL A 23 -1.49 19.12 15.07
C VAL A 23 -1.54 18.49 13.67
N PRO A 24 -2.12 19.13 12.63
CA PRO A 24 -2.09 18.59 11.27
C PRO A 24 -0.69 18.55 10.67
N ALA A 25 0.19 19.49 11.00
CA ALA A 25 1.58 19.47 10.54
C ALA A 25 2.38 18.26 11.06
N MET A 26 1.93 17.63 12.16
CA MET A 26 2.52 16.39 12.69
C MET A 26 1.82 15.13 12.15
N VAL A 27 0.64 15.26 11.55
CA VAL A 27 -0.13 14.14 11.01
C VAL A 27 -0.17 14.28 9.49
N SER A 28 0.82 13.70 8.81
CA SER A 28 0.74 13.55 7.36
C SER A 28 -0.32 12.50 7.08
N ALA A 29 -1.51 12.88 6.60
CA ALA A 29 -2.42 11.85 6.10
C ALA A 29 -1.80 11.24 4.85
N ARG A 30 -1.75 9.91 4.82
CA ARG A 30 -1.31 9.18 3.63
C ARG A 30 -2.36 9.41 2.54
N PRO A 31 -1.95 9.79 1.32
CA PRO A 31 -2.86 9.75 0.18
C PRO A 31 -3.54 8.38 0.07
N ALA A 32 -4.79 8.39 -0.37
CA ALA A 32 -5.54 7.15 -0.53
C ALA A 32 -4.82 6.22 -1.52
N TYR A 33 -4.79 4.92 -1.21
CA TYR A 33 -4.17 3.88 -2.02
C TYR A 33 -2.64 3.96 -2.16
N GLU A 34 -1.98 4.81 -1.38
CA GLU A 34 -0.51 4.92 -1.38
C GLU A 34 0.17 3.81 -0.56
N ILE A 35 1.20 3.22 -1.14
CA ILE A 35 2.18 2.38 -0.47
C ILE A 35 3.53 3.11 -0.52
N PRO A 36 4.02 3.66 0.60
CA PRO A 36 5.30 4.38 0.64
C PRO A 36 6.47 3.46 0.26
N VAL A 37 7.44 3.99 -0.48
CA VAL A 37 8.69 3.29 -0.78
C VAL A 37 9.84 3.94 -0.03
N THR A 38 10.43 3.19 0.90
CA THR A 38 11.57 3.67 1.71
C THR A 38 12.88 3.46 0.96
N ALA A 39 13.70 4.50 0.81
CA ALA A 39 15.07 4.33 0.35
C ALA A 39 15.90 3.68 1.46
N ALA A 40 16.68 2.66 1.12
CA ALA A 40 17.50 1.92 2.07
C ALA A 40 18.87 1.61 1.46
N ASP A 41 19.89 1.56 2.31
CA ASP A 41 21.29 1.31 1.93
C ASP A 41 21.78 -0.10 2.32
N ASP A 42 20.98 -0.86 3.07
CA ASP A 42 21.30 -2.23 3.54
C ASP A 42 20.41 -3.27 2.80
N PRO A 43 20.86 -3.79 1.65
CA PRO A 43 20.12 -4.80 0.89
C PRO A 43 20.03 -6.15 1.62
N ASP A 44 21.05 -6.52 2.41
CA ASP A 44 21.11 -7.83 3.07
C ASP A 44 20.00 -7.94 4.11
N SER A 45 19.74 -6.85 4.84
CA SER A 45 18.60 -6.79 5.76
C SER A 45 17.24 -6.80 5.05
N LEU A 46 17.15 -6.37 3.79
CA LEU A 46 15.88 -6.39 3.03
C LEU A 46 15.62 -7.74 2.35
N ASP A 47 16.66 -8.49 2.00
CA ASP A 47 16.55 -9.83 1.41
C ASP A 47 15.97 -10.87 2.39
N SER A 48 16.00 -10.62 3.69
CA SER A 48 15.31 -11.43 4.70
C SER A 48 13.91 -10.91 5.02
N ALA A 49 12.92 -11.79 5.12
CA ALA A 49 11.54 -11.40 5.48
C ALA A 49 11.41 -10.85 6.92
N GLU A 50 12.38 -11.15 7.79
CA GLU A 50 12.44 -10.69 9.19
C GLU A 50 13.65 -9.81 9.46
N GLY A 51 14.34 -9.33 8.41
CA GLY A 51 15.48 -8.45 8.60
C GLY A 51 15.11 -7.12 9.27
N GLU A 52 16.07 -6.55 9.99
CA GLU A 52 15.88 -5.42 10.90
C GLU A 52 15.39 -4.15 10.20
N ALA A 53 15.84 -3.90 8.96
CA ALA A 53 15.42 -2.78 8.12
C ALA A 53 13.89 -2.69 7.98
N TRP A 54 13.19 -3.82 7.96
CA TRP A 54 11.72 -3.83 7.85
C TRP A 54 10.98 -3.28 9.09
N THR A 55 11.69 -3.02 10.19
CA THR A 55 11.15 -2.34 11.37
C THR A 55 10.95 -0.84 11.10
N GLU A 56 11.77 -0.28 10.22
CA GLU A 56 11.75 1.15 9.86
C GLU A 56 10.90 1.42 8.62
N VAL A 57 10.69 0.40 7.77
CA VAL A 57 9.86 0.52 6.56
C VAL A 57 8.36 0.53 6.94
N PRO A 58 7.63 1.63 6.69
CA PRO A 58 6.20 1.69 7.00
C PRO A 58 5.40 0.73 6.12
N ALA A 59 4.50 -0.04 6.73
CA ALA A 59 3.54 -0.84 6.01
C ALA A 59 2.22 -0.08 5.77
N ALA A 60 1.59 -0.32 4.62
CA ALA A 60 0.22 0.03 4.32
C ALA A 60 -0.70 -1.19 4.50
N GLY A 61 -1.86 -1.00 5.12
CA GLY A 61 -2.89 -2.04 5.18
C GLY A 61 -3.71 -2.03 3.90
N VAL A 62 -3.73 -3.16 3.20
CA VAL A 62 -4.45 -3.36 1.93
C VAL A 62 -5.59 -4.34 2.19
N PRO A 63 -6.86 -3.89 2.15
CA PRO A 63 -8.01 -4.76 2.27
C PRO A 63 -8.11 -5.65 1.03
N LEU A 64 -8.56 -6.87 1.24
CA LEU A 64 -8.78 -7.88 0.21
C LEU A 64 -10.25 -8.30 0.22
N SER A 65 -10.75 -8.63 -0.97
CA SER A 65 -12.06 -9.23 -1.18
C SER A 65 -11.93 -10.37 -2.18
N SER A 66 -12.87 -11.31 -2.20
CA SER A 66 -12.84 -12.38 -3.20
C SER A 66 -12.76 -11.82 -4.63
N ALA A 67 -11.96 -12.47 -5.46
CA ALA A 67 -11.85 -12.20 -6.89
C ALA A 67 -13.14 -12.51 -7.68
N GLY A 68 -14.16 -13.11 -7.05
CA GLY A 68 -15.42 -13.44 -7.69
C GLY A 68 -15.30 -14.52 -8.77
N ALA A 69 -14.43 -15.51 -8.55
CA ALA A 69 -14.21 -16.55 -9.55
C ALA A 69 -15.50 -17.32 -9.82
N ALA A 70 -15.83 -17.50 -11.11
CA ALA A 70 -17.01 -18.24 -11.57
C ALA A 70 -16.87 -19.77 -11.42
N VAL A 71 -16.45 -20.21 -10.23
CA VAL A 71 -16.29 -21.60 -9.82
C VAL A 71 -17.10 -21.82 -8.53
N PRO A 72 -17.56 -23.05 -8.24
CA PRO A 72 -18.22 -23.33 -6.96
C PRO A 72 -17.33 -22.93 -5.78
N GLY A 73 -17.85 -22.08 -4.88
CA GLY A 73 -17.09 -21.57 -3.74
C GLY A 73 -16.08 -20.46 -4.08
N GLY A 74 -16.08 -19.92 -5.29
CA GLY A 74 -15.12 -18.87 -5.70
C GLY A 74 -15.16 -17.60 -4.85
N ASP A 75 -16.30 -17.32 -4.22
CA ASP A 75 -16.50 -16.20 -3.30
C ASP A 75 -16.02 -16.48 -1.86
N ASP A 76 -15.66 -17.73 -1.56
CA ASP A 76 -15.21 -18.17 -0.24
C ASP A 76 -13.69 -17.97 -0.11
N THR A 77 -13.32 -16.82 0.48
CA THR A 77 -11.94 -16.42 0.73
C THR A 77 -11.79 -15.97 2.17
N THR A 78 -10.69 -16.36 2.82
CA THR A 78 -10.52 -16.18 4.27
C THR A 78 -9.61 -15.02 4.66
N VAL A 79 -8.73 -14.57 3.77
CA VAL A 79 -7.79 -13.47 4.06
C VAL A 79 -8.41 -12.13 3.65
N GLU A 80 -8.72 -11.29 4.63
CA GLU A 80 -9.39 -9.99 4.40
C GLU A 80 -8.42 -8.80 4.33
N ASN A 81 -7.17 -8.98 4.79
CA ASN A 81 -6.19 -7.89 4.81
C ASN A 81 -4.77 -8.40 4.67
N VAL A 82 -3.95 -7.63 3.96
CA VAL A 82 -2.51 -7.82 3.85
C VAL A 82 -1.78 -6.51 4.15
N ARG A 83 -0.69 -6.59 4.92
CA ARG A 83 0.22 -5.47 5.13
C ARG A 83 1.29 -5.49 4.06
N VAL A 84 1.44 -4.38 3.33
CA VAL A 84 2.46 -4.22 2.28
C VAL A 84 3.46 -3.16 2.71
N ALA A 85 4.72 -3.53 2.83
CA ALA A 85 5.84 -2.63 3.05
C ALA A 85 6.72 -2.62 1.79
N SER A 86 7.20 -1.45 1.38
CA SER A 86 8.02 -1.33 0.18
C SER A 86 9.29 -0.54 0.46
N ALA A 87 10.39 -1.03 -0.08
CA ALA A 87 11.69 -0.39 0.01
C ALA A 87 12.43 -0.48 -1.32
N ARG A 88 13.36 0.44 -1.56
CA ARG A 88 14.26 0.38 -2.71
C ARG A 88 15.69 0.65 -2.27
N THR A 89 16.61 -0.02 -2.95
CA THR A 89 18.01 0.39 -3.01
C THR A 89 18.25 1.12 -4.34
N ASP A 90 19.50 1.39 -4.68
CA ASP A 90 19.86 1.86 -6.03
C ASP A 90 19.79 0.75 -7.08
N GLU A 91 19.69 -0.51 -6.65
CA GLU A 91 19.73 -1.67 -7.55
C GLU A 91 18.39 -2.40 -7.65
N ARG A 92 17.63 -2.51 -6.55
CA ARG A 92 16.46 -3.40 -6.45
C ARG A 92 15.25 -2.71 -5.81
N LEU A 93 14.07 -3.10 -6.26
CA LEU A 93 12.80 -2.87 -5.56
C LEU A 93 12.48 -4.08 -4.68
N TYR A 94 12.00 -3.81 -3.47
CA TYR A 94 11.57 -4.81 -2.50
C TYR A 94 10.12 -4.55 -2.11
N VAL A 95 9.31 -5.60 -2.09
CA VAL A 95 7.92 -5.57 -1.62
C VAL A 95 7.71 -6.69 -0.63
N ARG A 96 7.53 -6.36 0.65
CA ARG A 96 7.19 -7.31 1.70
C ARG A 96 5.69 -7.33 1.95
N LEU A 97 5.10 -8.52 1.89
CA LEU A 97 3.71 -8.78 2.20
C LEU A 97 3.61 -9.57 3.50
N SER A 98 2.62 -9.25 4.32
CA SER A 98 2.34 -9.99 5.54
C SER A 98 0.85 -10.08 5.83
N TRP A 99 0.35 -11.30 6.02
CA TRP A 99 -1.04 -11.59 6.32
C TRP A 99 -1.15 -12.62 7.45
N GLU A 100 -2.29 -12.62 8.13
CA GLU A 100 -2.58 -13.63 9.16
C GLU A 100 -3.05 -14.90 8.49
N ASP A 101 -2.51 -16.03 8.95
CA ASP A 101 -2.94 -17.35 8.54
C ASP A 101 -2.77 -18.32 9.71
N GLY A 102 -3.87 -18.94 10.15
CA GLY A 102 -3.86 -19.86 11.28
C GLY A 102 -3.15 -21.18 10.97
N THR A 103 -2.95 -21.47 9.69
CA THR A 103 -2.26 -22.65 9.19
C THR A 103 -0.98 -22.25 8.46
N ARG A 104 -0.06 -23.21 8.37
CA ARG A 104 1.18 -23.08 7.61
C ARG A 104 1.13 -24.09 6.48
N ASP A 105 0.41 -23.77 5.43
CA ASP A 105 0.15 -24.72 4.35
C ASP A 105 1.31 -24.67 3.35
N THR A 106 2.23 -25.62 3.49
CA THR A 106 3.39 -25.79 2.59
C THR A 106 3.32 -27.07 1.77
N GLY A 107 2.23 -27.83 1.90
CA GLY A 107 2.05 -29.12 1.25
C GLY A 107 1.86 -28.97 -0.26
N ALA A 108 2.56 -29.82 -1.01
CA ALA A 108 2.36 -30.01 -2.45
C ALA A 108 2.33 -31.51 -2.82
N ASP A 109 2.25 -32.39 -1.83
CA ASP A 109 2.45 -33.84 -1.98
C ASP A 109 1.12 -34.62 -2.12
N ASP A 110 -0.02 -34.03 -1.75
CA ASP A 110 -1.37 -34.58 -1.96
C ASP A 110 -2.19 -33.70 -2.92
N VAL A 111 -3.05 -34.32 -3.73
CA VAL A 111 -3.93 -33.65 -4.71
C VAL A 111 -4.97 -32.74 -4.02
N ARG A 112 -5.21 -32.95 -2.72
CA ARG A 112 -6.15 -32.18 -1.90
C ARG A 112 -5.47 -31.13 -1.03
N GLU A 113 -4.15 -31.05 -1.05
CA GLU A 113 -3.40 -30.02 -0.33
C GLU A 113 -3.02 -28.91 -1.30
N PHE A 114 -3.29 -27.67 -0.88
CA PHE A 114 -2.87 -26.48 -1.61
C PHE A 114 -1.96 -25.67 -0.70
N PRO A 115 -0.81 -25.18 -1.20
CA PRO A 115 0.03 -24.32 -0.40
C PRO A 115 -0.59 -22.92 -0.31
N ASP A 116 -0.31 -22.24 0.79
CA ASP A 116 -0.55 -20.80 0.90
C ASP A 116 0.18 -20.08 -0.22
N ALA A 117 -0.37 -18.99 -0.73
CA ALA A 117 0.29 -18.25 -1.79
C ALA A 117 0.02 -16.76 -1.71
N VAL A 118 0.94 -15.99 -2.29
CA VAL A 118 0.77 -14.55 -2.46
C VAL A 118 1.31 -14.12 -3.81
N ALA A 119 0.68 -13.12 -4.40
CA ALA A 119 1.14 -12.49 -5.62
C ALA A 119 1.04 -10.98 -5.55
N VAL A 120 1.97 -10.30 -6.23
CA VAL A 120 1.82 -8.90 -6.61
C VAL A 120 1.68 -8.78 -8.11
N GLN A 121 0.75 -7.95 -8.54
CA GLN A 121 0.47 -7.65 -9.94
C GLN A 121 0.85 -6.19 -10.21
N LEU A 122 1.63 -5.99 -11.26
CA LEU A 122 2.14 -4.70 -11.70
C LEU A 122 1.79 -4.51 -13.19
N PRO A 123 1.50 -3.31 -13.68
CA PRO A 123 1.41 -3.07 -15.12
C PRO A 123 2.72 -3.41 -15.83
N ALA A 124 2.68 -4.09 -16.97
CA ALA A 124 3.90 -4.27 -17.78
C ALA A 124 4.44 -2.91 -18.26
N ASN A 125 3.54 -1.97 -18.55
CA ASN A 125 3.85 -0.56 -18.80
C ASN A 125 3.41 0.30 -17.61
N GLU A 126 4.37 0.85 -16.84
CA GLU A 126 4.13 1.69 -15.66
C GLU A 126 3.29 2.94 -15.91
N SER A 127 3.15 3.36 -17.18
CA SER A 127 2.38 4.56 -17.55
C SER A 127 0.92 4.26 -17.90
N ALA A 128 0.53 2.99 -17.88
CA ALA A 128 -0.83 2.55 -18.17
C ALA A 128 -1.44 1.89 -16.93
N ARG A 129 -2.77 1.93 -16.83
CA ARG A 129 -3.53 1.19 -15.82
C ARG A 129 -4.34 0.07 -16.48
N PRO A 130 -3.84 -1.17 -16.48
CA PRO A 130 -4.54 -2.35 -17.01
C PRO A 130 -5.88 -2.62 -16.31
N PRO A 131 -6.78 -3.39 -16.95
CA PRO A 131 -7.86 -4.06 -16.23
C PRO A 131 -7.32 -4.81 -15.02
N ILE A 132 -7.91 -4.60 -13.85
CA ILE A 132 -7.42 -5.18 -12.60
C ILE A 132 -7.45 -6.71 -12.60
N THR A 133 -8.37 -7.28 -13.39
CA THR A 133 -8.54 -8.71 -13.62
C THR A 133 -7.47 -9.26 -14.57
N MET A 134 -6.20 -9.17 -14.16
CA MET A 134 -5.06 -9.76 -14.88
C MET A 134 -4.74 -9.11 -16.24
N GLY A 135 -5.10 -7.84 -16.43
CA GLY A 135 -4.80 -7.08 -17.63
C GLY A 135 -5.64 -7.46 -18.86
N SER A 136 -5.12 -7.11 -20.03
CA SER A 136 -5.64 -7.51 -21.34
C SER A 136 -4.47 -7.70 -22.32
N THR A 137 -4.73 -8.27 -23.50
CA THR A 137 -3.71 -8.44 -24.55
C THR A 137 -3.01 -7.12 -24.91
N ASP A 138 -3.76 -6.01 -24.95
CA ASP A 138 -3.22 -4.69 -25.29
C ASP A 138 -2.56 -3.97 -24.10
N ASN A 139 -2.89 -4.39 -22.88
CA ASN A 139 -2.36 -3.80 -21.65
C ASN A 139 -2.10 -4.91 -20.61
N PRO A 140 -1.00 -5.66 -20.78
CA PRO A 140 -0.72 -6.81 -19.94
C PRO A 140 -0.16 -6.40 -18.57
N VAL A 141 -0.15 -7.35 -17.66
CA VAL A 141 0.42 -7.22 -16.32
C VAL A 141 1.57 -8.19 -16.12
N ASN A 142 2.56 -7.77 -15.35
CA ASN A 142 3.61 -8.61 -14.80
C ASN A 142 3.20 -9.04 -13.38
N VAL A 143 3.28 -10.32 -13.08
CA VAL A 143 2.90 -10.88 -11.78
C VAL A 143 4.08 -11.57 -11.15
N TRP A 144 4.38 -11.21 -9.90
CA TRP A 144 5.34 -11.93 -9.07
C TRP A 144 4.55 -12.81 -8.13
N TYR A 145 4.81 -14.10 -8.18
CA TYR A 145 4.07 -15.12 -7.46
C TYR A 145 5.01 -15.93 -6.57
N TRP A 146 4.54 -16.26 -5.38
CA TRP A 146 5.19 -17.18 -4.45
C TRP A 146 4.15 -18.10 -3.83
N ASN A 147 4.57 -19.32 -3.45
CA ASN A 147 3.77 -20.22 -2.62
C ASN A 147 4.56 -20.88 -1.49
N GLY A 148 3.83 -21.42 -0.51
CA GLY A 148 4.31 -22.07 0.70
C GLY A 148 5.19 -23.30 0.47
N ALA A 149 5.14 -23.89 -0.73
CA ALA A 149 6.07 -24.93 -1.17
C ALA A 149 7.45 -24.37 -1.63
N ASN A 150 7.69 -23.08 -1.37
CA ASN A 150 8.90 -22.34 -1.70
C ASN A 150 9.17 -22.24 -3.20
N ALA A 151 8.11 -22.21 -4.01
CA ALA A 151 8.20 -21.94 -5.44
C ALA A 151 7.88 -20.48 -5.72
N SER A 152 8.64 -19.88 -6.63
CA SER A 152 8.48 -18.49 -7.05
C SER A 152 8.48 -18.38 -8.57
N GLN A 153 7.63 -17.51 -9.09
CA GLN A 153 7.46 -17.32 -10.53
C GLN A 153 7.27 -15.85 -10.85
N GLU A 154 7.85 -15.43 -11.97
CA GLU A 154 7.49 -14.19 -12.63
C GLU A 154 6.66 -14.53 -13.87
N LEU A 155 5.49 -13.93 -13.98
CA LEU A 155 4.50 -14.23 -15.00
C LEU A 155 4.14 -12.96 -15.78
N LEU A 156 3.73 -13.16 -17.03
CA LEU A 156 3.00 -12.17 -17.84
C LEU A 156 1.55 -12.65 -17.97
N ALA A 157 0.59 -11.74 -17.85
CA ALA A 157 -0.80 -12.04 -18.14
C ALA A 157 -1.42 -10.93 -19.00
N GLY A 158 -2.21 -11.34 -20.00
CA GLY A 158 -3.01 -10.47 -20.87
C GLY A 158 -4.51 -10.72 -20.68
N GLY A 159 -4.92 -11.02 -19.44
CA GLY A 159 -6.29 -11.36 -19.06
C GLY A 159 -6.40 -12.65 -18.24
N PRO A 160 -7.58 -12.96 -17.69
CA PRO A 160 -7.79 -14.15 -16.88
C PRO A 160 -7.47 -15.44 -17.64
N GLY A 161 -6.67 -16.32 -17.03
CA GLY A 161 -6.31 -17.62 -17.61
C GLY A 161 -5.21 -17.57 -18.69
N THR A 162 -4.53 -16.43 -18.87
CA THR A 162 -3.51 -16.24 -19.92
C THR A 162 -2.07 -16.15 -19.39
N THR A 163 -1.82 -16.61 -18.16
CA THR A 163 -0.51 -16.50 -17.51
C THR A 163 0.57 -17.27 -18.26
N THR A 164 1.67 -16.59 -18.57
CA THR A 164 2.87 -17.15 -19.20
C THR A 164 4.08 -16.91 -18.30
N THR A 165 4.88 -17.94 -18.02
CA THR A 165 6.09 -17.81 -17.20
C THR A 165 7.21 -17.13 -17.97
N LEU A 166 7.85 -16.14 -17.34
CA LEU A 166 9.07 -15.51 -17.86
C LEU A 166 10.28 -16.37 -17.47
N THR A 167 11.03 -16.87 -18.46
CA THR A 167 12.18 -17.75 -18.23
C THR A 167 13.41 -17.04 -17.69
N ASP A 168 13.51 -15.74 -17.96
CA ASP A 168 14.70 -14.93 -17.69
C ASP A 168 14.48 -14.09 -16.42
N SER A 169 13.85 -14.70 -15.41
CA SER A 169 13.43 -14.00 -14.19
C SER A 169 14.60 -13.76 -13.23
N GLU A 170 14.70 -12.52 -12.75
CA GLU A 170 15.62 -12.10 -11.68
C GLU A 170 14.88 -11.85 -10.35
N LEU A 171 13.64 -12.34 -10.27
CA LEU A 171 12.81 -12.30 -9.07
C LEU A 171 13.47 -13.15 -7.98
N ARG A 172 13.68 -12.55 -6.82
CA ARG A 172 14.09 -13.25 -5.60
C ARG A 172 12.96 -13.20 -4.60
N THR A 173 12.89 -14.23 -3.77
CA THR A 173 11.90 -14.33 -2.70
C THR A 173 12.51 -14.87 -1.43
N ALA A 174 12.08 -14.33 -0.30
CA ALA A 174 12.32 -14.91 1.02
C ALA A 174 11.00 -14.94 1.79
N ALA A 175 10.77 -16.01 2.55
CA ALA A 175 9.52 -16.18 3.28
C ALA A 175 9.76 -16.77 4.67
N THR A 176 8.97 -16.30 5.62
CA THR A 176 8.94 -16.83 7.00
C THR A 176 7.50 -16.96 7.46
N TYR A 177 7.23 -17.99 8.25
CA TYR A 177 5.98 -18.16 8.95
C TYR A 177 6.26 -18.24 10.45
N ASP A 178 5.69 -17.29 11.20
CA ASP A 178 5.84 -17.22 12.65
C ASP A 178 4.58 -16.62 13.28
N GLY A 179 4.14 -17.19 14.40
CA GLY A 179 3.02 -16.65 15.18
C GLY A 179 1.69 -16.53 14.43
N GLY A 180 1.36 -17.46 13.53
CA GLY A 180 0.11 -17.41 12.76
C GLY A 180 0.13 -16.37 11.64
N ARG A 181 1.31 -16.09 11.09
CA ARG A 181 1.51 -15.02 10.11
C ARG A 181 2.60 -15.37 9.11
N TRP A 182 2.28 -15.21 7.84
CA TRP A 182 3.26 -15.19 6.77
C TRP A 182 3.91 -13.81 6.64
N ARG A 183 5.19 -13.81 6.29
CA ARG A 183 5.93 -12.66 5.75
C ARG A 183 6.67 -13.13 4.51
N VAL A 184 6.42 -12.49 3.38
CA VAL A 184 7.04 -12.83 2.10
C VAL A 184 7.62 -11.56 1.49
N VAL A 185 8.90 -11.57 1.14
CA VAL A 185 9.56 -10.50 0.40
C VAL A 185 9.72 -10.93 -1.04
N PHE A 186 9.26 -10.10 -1.97
CA PHE A 186 9.69 -10.13 -3.36
C PHE A 186 10.77 -9.07 -3.56
N SER A 187 11.83 -9.39 -4.31
CA SER A 187 12.77 -8.39 -4.80
C SER A 187 13.14 -8.61 -6.26
N ARG A 188 13.28 -7.51 -7.02
CA ARG A 188 13.67 -7.54 -8.43
C ARG A 188 14.61 -6.36 -8.73
N PRO A 189 15.60 -6.49 -9.63
CA PRO A 189 16.35 -5.34 -10.12
C PRO A 189 15.44 -4.25 -10.71
N LEU A 190 15.81 -2.99 -10.48
CA LEU A 190 15.18 -1.81 -11.09
C LEU A 190 15.45 -1.78 -12.61
N ALA A 191 16.69 -2.13 -12.99
CA ALA A 191 17.08 -2.34 -14.38
C ALA A 191 16.47 -3.64 -14.94
N GLY A 192 16.37 -3.75 -16.27
CA GLY A 192 15.88 -4.97 -16.94
C GLY A 192 14.47 -4.87 -17.53
N ALA A 193 14.09 -3.69 -18.02
CA ALA A 193 12.89 -3.50 -18.84
C ALA A 193 12.91 -4.46 -20.04
N SER A 194 11.86 -5.26 -20.18
CA SER A 194 11.56 -6.00 -21.40
C SER A 194 10.12 -5.70 -21.79
N GLU A 195 9.76 -5.95 -23.05
CA GLU A 195 8.39 -5.70 -23.55
C GLU A 195 7.31 -6.39 -22.68
N ASN A 196 7.69 -7.48 -22.00
CA ASN A 196 6.81 -8.33 -21.22
C ASN A 196 7.03 -8.23 -19.70
N ARG A 197 7.69 -7.17 -19.21
CA ARG A 197 8.03 -7.00 -17.80
C ARG A 197 7.84 -5.55 -17.37
N THR A 198 7.31 -5.34 -16.17
CA THR A 198 7.17 -4.00 -15.60
C THR A 198 8.49 -3.25 -15.63
N THR A 199 8.49 -2.09 -16.26
CA THR A 199 9.61 -1.15 -16.15
C THR A 199 9.51 -0.45 -14.78
N ILE A 200 10.64 -0.32 -14.07
CA ILE A 200 10.69 0.29 -12.74
C ILE A 200 11.81 1.33 -12.79
N THR A 201 11.48 2.52 -13.29
CA THR A 201 12.48 3.60 -13.43
C THR A 201 12.81 4.31 -12.12
N GLY A 202 11.98 4.15 -11.08
CA GLY A 202 12.11 4.91 -9.84
C GLY A 202 11.84 6.40 -9.98
N THR A 203 11.25 6.83 -11.11
CA THR A 203 10.92 8.24 -11.38
C THR A 203 9.42 8.52 -11.42
N ARG A 204 8.61 7.46 -11.39
CA ARG A 204 7.16 7.48 -11.47
C ARG A 204 6.61 6.45 -10.50
N ASP A 205 5.43 6.76 -9.96
CA ASP A 205 4.68 5.80 -9.17
C ASP A 205 4.28 4.60 -10.03
N VAL A 206 4.24 3.42 -9.41
CA VAL A 206 3.91 2.17 -10.09
C VAL A 206 2.68 1.58 -9.44
N ASP A 207 1.63 1.37 -10.22
CA ASP A 207 0.42 0.70 -9.75
C ASP A 207 0.74 -0.74 -9.32
N VAL A 208 0.15 -1.19 -8.22
CA VAL A 208 0.30 -2.53 -7.68
C VAL A 208 -1.02 -3.05 -7.13
N ALA A 209 -1.33 -4.31 -7.41
CA ALA A 209 -2.44 -5.03 -6.78
C ALA A 209 -1.91 -6.32 -6.15
N VAL A 210 -2.60 -6.83 -5.13
CA VAL A 210 -2.19 -8.01 -4.38
C VAL A 210 -3.24 -9.10 -4.50
N ALA A 211 -2.79 -10.36 -4.50
CA ALA A 211 -3.64 -11.51 -4.30
C ALA A 211 -3.06 -12.46 -3.26
N VAL A 212 -3.91 -13.08 -2.44
CA VAL A 212 -3.54 -14.07 -1.42
C VAL A 212 -4.45 -15.30 -1.57
N TRP A 213 -3.87 -16.48 -1.35
CA TRP A 213 -4.56 -17.76 -1.30
C TRP A 213 -4.28 -18.44 0.03
N ASN A 214 -5.32 -18.83 0.77
CA ASN A 214 -5.21 -19.70 1.94
C ASN A 214 -5.38 -21.17 1.53
N GLY A 215 -4.33 -21.97 1.74
CA GLY A 215 -4.27 -23.38 1.37
C GLY A 215 -5.29 -24.25 2.11
N SER A 216 -5.43 -24.05 3.42
CA SER A 216 -6.40 -24.77 4.26
C SER A 216 -7.85 -24.46 3.89
N ASN A 217 -8.11 -23.30 3.29
CA ASN A 217 -9.42 -22.93 2.73
C ASN A 217 -9.59 -23.39 1.27
N MET A 218 -8.68 -24.24 0.76
CA MET A 218 -8.72 -24.80 -0.60
C MET A 218 -8.61 -23.76 -1.71
N GLU A 219 -8.17 -22.54 -1.40
CA GLU A 219 -8.04 -21.43 -2.34
C GLU A 219 -6.93 -21.73 -3.35
N ARG A 220 -7.24 -21.61 -4.64
CA ARG A 220 -6.27 -21.77 -5.74
C ARG A 220 -6.76 -21.13 -7.02
N SER A 221 -5.84 -20.85 -7.94
CA SER A 221 -6.16 -20.30 -9.25
C SER A 221 -7.00 -19.02 -9.13
N GLY A 222 -8.26 -19.02 -9.58
CA GLY A 222 -9.15 -17.86 -9.49
C GLY A 222 -9.80 -17.67 -8.11
N GLN A 223 -9.94 -18.71 -7.30
CA GLN A 223 -10.49 -18.58 -5.94
C GLN A 223 -9.39 -18.04 -5.03
N LYS A 224 -9.44 -16.75 -4.73
CA LYS A 224 -8.41 -16.00 -4.01
C LYS A 224 -8.94 -14.65 -3.54
N ALA A 225 -8.34 -14.13 -2.48
CA ALA A 225 -8.59 -12.76 -2.04
C ALA A 225 -7.71 -11.78 -2.85
N THR A 226 -8.28 -10.67 -3.31
CA THR A 226 -7.61 -9.65 -4.15
C THR A 226 -7.86 -8.24 -3.66
N SER A 227 -6.91 -7.34 -3.91
CA SER A 227 -7.06 -5.91 -3.65
C SER A 227 -7.56 -5.13 -4.87
N GLU A 228 -7.99 -3.88 -4.64
CA GLU A 228 -8.02 -2.84 -5.67
C GLU A 228 -6.60 -2.40 -6.08
N TRP A 229 -6.48 -1.51 -7.05
CA TRP A 229 -5.21 -0.89 -7.42
C TRP A 229 -4.72 0.08 -6.34
N TYR A 230 -3.53 -0.21 -5.81
CA TYR A 230 -2.69 0.68 -5.01
C TYR A 230 -1.55 1.21 -5.87
N TYR A 231 -0.73 2.12 -5.35
CA TYR A 231 0.49 2.55 -6.03
C TYR A 231 1.69 2.60 -5.09
N LEU A 232 2.84 2.19 -5.59
CA LEU A 232 4.14 2.36 -4.96
C LEU A 232 4.62 3.80 -5.22
N ALA A 233 4.81 4.58 -4.15
CA ALA A 233 5.27 5.97 -4.22
C ALA A 233 6.77 6.05 -4.57
N LEU A 234 7.09 5.83 -5.85
CA LEU A 234 8.44 5.84 -6.41
C LEU A 234 8.77 7.19 -7.06
N GLY A 235 7.77 7.94 -7.51
CA GLY A 235 7.94 9.26 -8.09
C GLY A 235 8.01 10.36 -7.02
N PRO A 236 8.19 11.64 -7.43
CA PRO A 236 8.23 12.79 -6.52
C PRO A 236 6.89 13.10 -5.83
N GLY A 237 5.87 12.24 -5.98
CA GLY A 237 4.52 12.43 -5.48
C GLY A 237 3.74 13.55 -6.19
N PRO A 238 2.50 13.82 -5.76
CA PRO A 238 1.70 14.93 -6.28
C PRO A 238 2.39 16.28 -6.05
N GLN A 239 2.69 17.01 -7.13
CA GLN A 239 3.24 18.37 -7.03
C GLN A 239 2.13 19.37 -6.78
N GLY A 240 1.78 19.59 -5.51
CA GLY A 240 0.82 20.61 -5.08
C GLY A 240 0.68 20.65 -3.55
N PRO A 241 0.18 21.76 -2.96
CA PRO A 241 -0.11 21.78 -1.53
C PRO A 241 -1.12 20.66 -1.23
N PRO A 242 -0.87 19.81 -0.22
CA PRO A 242 -1.80 18.74 0.13
C PRO A 242 -3.18 19.36 0.37
N TYR A 243 -4.24 18.69 -0.10
CA TYR A 243 -5.62 19.17 0.07
C TYR A 243 -5.94 19.51 1.54
N GLU A 244 -5.27 18.83 2.46
CA GLU A 244 -5.29 19.09 3.89
C GLU A 244 -4.78 20.49 4.25
N ALA A 245 -3.65 20.93 3.70
CA ALA A 245 -3.14 22.27 3.95
C ALA A 245 -4.17 23.33 3.50
N ILE A 246 -4.87 23.09 2.40
CA ILE A 246 -5.95 23.96 1.93
C ILE A 246 -7.12 23.94 2.94
N LEU A 247 -7.60 22.75 3.33
CA LEU A 247 -8.72 22.60 4.27
C LEU A 247 -8.42 23.22 5.64
N TRP A 248 -7.23 23.00 6.18
CA TRP A 248 -6.81 23.55 7.46
C TRP A 248 -6.61 25.06 7.40
N THR A 249 -6.11 25.60 6.28
CA THR A 249 -6.06 27.05 6.07
C THR A 249 -7.45 27.66 6.06
N VAL A 250 -8.41 27.03 5.36
CA VAL A 250 -9.81 27.47 5.34
C VAL A 250 -10.44 27.38 6.74
N ALA A 251 -10.23 26.28 7.45
CA ALA A 251 -10.73 26.09 8.82
C ALA A 251 -10.14 27.14 9.78
N GLY A 252 -8.83 27.40 9.70
CA GLY A 252 -8.15 28.42 10.50
C GLY A 252 -8.71 29.82 10.24
N VAL A 253 -8.91 30.20 8.97
CA VAL A 253 -9.51 31.50 8.59
C VAL A 253 -10.93 31.62 9.14
N ALA A 254 -11.75 30.56 9.03
CA ALA A 254 -13.12 30.56 9.53
C ALA A 254 -13.19 30.74 11.06
N ILE A 255 -12.29 30.10 11.80
CA ILE A 255 -12.19 30.24 13.26
C ILE A 255 -11.78 31.67 13.65
N VAL A 256 -10.80 32.26 12.96
CA VAL A 256 -10.38 33.64 13.23
C VAL A 256 -11.52 34.62 12.96
N LEU A 257 -12.21 34.47 11.83
CA LEU A 257 -13.35 35.31 11.46
C LEU A 257 -14.48 35.22 12.48
N THR A 258 -14.90 34.01 12.86
CA THR A 258 -15.97 33.80 13.84
C THR A 258 -15.60 34.36 15.22
N THR A 259 -14.35 34.21 15.63
CA THR A 259 -13.84 34.77 16.89
C THR A 259 -13.87 36.31 16.87
N LEU A 260 -13.41 36.94 15.78
CA LEU A 260 -13.45 38.40 15.61
C LEU A 260 -14.88 38.95 15.61
N VAL A 261 -15.80 38.31 14.89
CA VAL A 261 -17.22 38.68 14.88
C VAL A 261 -17.82 38.59 16.28
N THR A 262 -17.48 37.55 17.04
CA THR A 262 -17.95 37.38 18.42
C THR A 262 -17.41 38.48 19.33
N ILE A 263 -16.12 38.81 19.22
CA ILE A 263 -15.50 39.89 20.00
C ILE A 263 -16.14 41.25 19.67
N GLU A 264 -16.36 41.54 18.39
CA GLU A 264 -16.99 42.78 17.93
C GLU A 264 -18.45 42.89 18.37
N GLY A 265 -19.20 41.78 18.32
CA GLY A 265 -20.56 41.71 18.86
C GLY A 265 -20.63 41.98 20.36
N VAL A 266 -19.67 41.46 21.13
CA VAL A 266 -19.56 41.73 22.57
C VAL A 266 -19.16 43.18 22.86
N ARG A 267 -18.34 43.81 22.01
CA ARG A 267 -18.02 45.24 22.12
C ARG A 267 -19.24 46.13 21.89
N ARG A 268 -19.96 45.93 20.78
CA ARG A 268 -21.14 46.75 20.44
C ARG A 268 -22.26 46.63 21.46
N THR A 269 -22.47 45.45 22.04
CA THR A 269 -23.50 45.25 23.09
C THR A 269 -23.12 45.86 24.44
N ARG A 270 -21.83 46.17 24.67
CA ARG A 270 -21.34 46.85 25.87
C ARG A 270 -21.28 48.38 25.75
N GLY A 271 -21.60 48.94 24.59
CA GLY A 271 -21.66 50.40 24.39
C GLY A 271 -20.29 51.09 24.32
N GLU A 272 -19.27 50.39 23.80
CA GLU A 272 -17.98 50.98 23.36
C GLU A 272 -17.94 51.12 21.84
#